data_AF-A0A396PCT0-F1
#
_entry.id   AF-A0A396PCT0-F1
#
_cell.length_a   1.000
_cell.length_b   1.000
_cell.length_c   1.000
_cell.angle_alpha   90.00
_cell.angle_beta   90.00
_cell.angle_gamma   90.00
#
_symmetry.space_group_name_H-M   'P 1'
#
loop_
_entity.id
_entity.type
_entity.pdbx_description
1 polymer ?
#
loop_
_entity_poly.entity_id
_entity_poly.type
_entity_poly.pdbx_seq_one_letter_code
_entity_poly.pdbx_strand_id
1 'polypeptide(L)'
;MKTLYFEAAGCYILHNDVESGRIRTAFTNRDGKKVYIELICGCKSLAIKKEDKSGKDMREKWIIKSEYGYMFCDSCHYITDDPKINDCMESRLPCERNLYIEKVKYTKENILNFVNTYCNADFEEVVVLHNLAGYRVFSDCQKKGTSAAYRYGDEFPYDAELTLKRRKKVEEMKKEFCELFHQQRDNTSYWVDDLGQLNVKINTYQTALDAANWTKGRHFIVEV
;
A
#
# COMPACT_ATOMS: atom_id res chain seq x y z
N MET A 1 -0.24 -1.08 23.17
CA MET A 1 -0.72 -1.19 21.79
C MET A 1 0.27 -0.52 20.85
N LYS A 2 1.20 -1.32 20.33
CA LYS A 2 2.10 -0.95 19.23
C LYS A 2 1.45 -1.28 17.89
N THR A 3 0.92 -0.27 17.22
CA THR A 3 0.28 -0.43 15.90
C THR A 3 1.28 -0.09 14.79
N LEU A 4 1.37 -0.94 13.77
CA LEU A 4 2.11 -0.64 12.55
C LEU A 4 1.16 -0.20 11.44
N TYR A 5 1.30 1.05 11.00
CA TYR A 5 0.52 1.59 9.89
C TYR A 5 1.16 1.27 8.53
N PHE A 6 0.31 0.90 7.57
CA PHE A 6 0.68 0.62 6.19
C PHE A 6 0.08 1.63 5.23
N GLU A 7 0.85 2.00 4.21
CA GLU A 7 0.35 2.69 3.03
C GLU A 7 -0.36 1.67 2.12
N ALA A 8 -1.60 1.95 1.72
CA ALA A 8 -2.26 1.28 0.61
C ALA A 8 -1.71 1.78 -0.73
N ALA A 9 -0.79 1.03 -1.34
CA ALA A 9 -0.03 1.46 -2.51
C ALA A 9 -0.65 1.00 -3.84
N GLY A 10 -1.97 1.17 -4.02
CA GLY A 10 -2.68 0.75 -5.22
C GLY A 10 -3.43 -0.58 -5.06
N CYS A 11 -3.98 -1.10 -6.16
CA CYS A 11 -4.83 -2.31 -6.14
C CYS A 11 -5.91 -2.24 -5.04
N TYR A 12 -6.68 -1.14 -5.01
CA TYR A 12 -7.70 -0.83 -3.99
C TYR A 12 -8.96 -1.69 -4.14
N ILE A 13 -8.77 -3.00 -4.09
CA ILE A 13 -9.80 -4.01 -4.00
C ILE A 13 -9.58 -4.70 -2.66
N LEU A 14 -10.66 -4.94 -1.92
CA LEU A 14 -10.56 -5.68 -0.67
C LEU A 14 -10.07 -7.11 -0.97
N HIS A 15 -8.97 -7.50 -0.34
CA HIS A 15 -8.41 -8.86 -0.44
C HIS A 15 -8.46 -9.51 0.93
N ASN A 16 -9.38 -10.45 1.11
CA ASN A 16 -9.75 -10.97 2.43
C ASN A 16 -10.18 -9.81 3.35
N ASP A 17 -9.42 -9.49 4.39
CA ASP A 17 -9.65 -8.39 5.34
C ASP A 17 -8.67 -7.21 5.16
N VAL A 18 -7.90 -7.20 4.06
CA VAL A 18 -6.89 -6.17 3.75
C VAL A 18 -7.38 -5.24 2.64
N GLU A 19 -7.39 -3.94 2.92
CA GLU A 19 -8.00 -2.89 2.09
C GLU A 19 -7.26 -2.61 0.76
N SER A 20 -6.12 -3.26 0.52
CA SER A 20 -5.30 -3.06 -0.67
C SER A 20 -4.47 -4.29 -1.02
N GLY A 21 -4.39 -4.60 -2.32
CA GLY A 21 -3.61 -5.71 -2.85
C GLY A 21 -2.10 -5.49 -2.83
N ARG A 22 -1.64 -4.28 -2.51
CA ARG A 22 -0.23 -3.96 -2.30
C ARG A 22 -0.10 -2.97 -1.15
N ILE A 23 0.50 -3.42 -0.06
CA ILE A 23 0.76 -2.57 1.11
C ILE A 23 2.26 -2.45 1.34
N ARG A 24 2.68 -1.31 1.87
CA ARG A 24 4.08 -1.08 2.21
C ARG A 24 4.22 -0.15 3.41
N THR A 25 5.32 -0.30 4.12
CA THR A 25 5.65 0.52 5.28
C THR A 25 7.15 0.43 5.57
N ALA A 26 7.63 1.35 6.40
CA ALA A 26 8.95 1.28 7.00
C ALA A 26 8.77 1.42 8.52
N PHE A 27 9.63 0.78 9.30
CA PHE A 27 9.52 0.82 10.77
C PHE A 27 10.84 0.53 11.46
N THR A 28 10.86 0.69 12.78
CA THR A 28 11.98 0.30 13.65
C THR A 28 11.71 -1.04 14.30
N ASN A 29 12.61 -2.01 14.13
CA ASN A 29 12.48 -3.31 14.76
C ASN A 29 13.00 -3.32 16.20
N ARG A 30 12.94 -4.48 16.88
CA ARG A 30 13.34 -4.63 18.29
C ARG A 30 14.82 -4.32 18.55
N ASP A 31 15.67 -4.45 17.55
CA ASP A 31 17.10 -4.15 17.64
C ASP A 31 17.42 -2.67 17.32
N GLY A 32 16.40 -1.84 17.11
CA GLY A 32 16.57 -0.45 16.70
C GLY A 32 16.92 -0.28 15.21
N LYS A 33 16.87 -1.34 14.40
CA LYS A 33 17.16 -1.27 12.97
C LYS A 33 15.93 -0.80 12.21
N LYS A 34 16.15 0.08 11.23
CA LYS A 34 15.11 0.52 10.31
C LYS A 34 14.90 -0.54 9.22
N VAL A 35 13.65 -0.88 8.95
CA VAL A 35 13.25 -1.93 8.00
C VAL A 35 12.23 -1.35 7.04
N TYR A 36 12.37 -1.65 5.74
CA TYR A 36 11.32 -1.47 4.74
C TYR A 36 10.66 -2.81 4.44
N ILE A 37 9.36 -2.81 4.19
CA ILE A 37 8.64 -3.99 3.70
C ILE A 37 7.54 -3.60 2.70
N GLU A 38 7.43 -4.38 1.62
CA GLU A 38 6.32 -4.35 0.66
C GLU A 38 5.73 -5.76 0.52
N LEU A 39 4.43 -5.85 0.76
CA LEU A 39 3.65 -7.09 0.69
C LEU A 39 2.58 -6.97 -0.38
N ILE A 40 2.40 -8.05 -1.15
CA ILE A 40 1.47 -8.12 -2.27
C ILE A 40 0.51 -9.30 -2.06
N CYS A 41 -0.76 -9.08 -2.37
CA CYS A 41 -1.76 -10.12 -2.53
C CYS A 41 -1.55 -10.83 -3.88
N GLY A 42 -0.98 -12.02 -3.84
CA GLY A 42 -0.67 -12.85 -5.01
C GLY A 42 -1.40 -14.19 -5.02
N CYS A 43 -0.88 -15.09 -5.85
CA CYS A 43 -1.41 -16.44 -6.03
C CYS A 43 -0.53 -17.50 -5.35
N LYS A 44 -1.17 -18.54 -4.81
CA LYS A 44 -0.54 -19.82 -4.47
C LYS A 44 -0.78 -20.80 -5.62
N SER A 45 0.29 -21.23 -6.27
CA SER A 45 0.25 -22.28 -7.29
C SER A 45 0.43 -23.62 -6.62
N LEU A 46 -0.54 -24.51 -6.78
CA LEU A 46 -0.48 -25.90 -6.33
C LEU A 46 -0.30 -26.78 -7.56
N ALA A 47 0.76 -27.57 -7.57
CA ALA A 47 0.90 -28.67 -8.51
C ALA A 47 -0.03 -29.79 -8.04
N ILE A 48 -1.13 -30.01 -8.76
CA ILE A 48 -2.07 -31.08 -8.46
C ILE A 48 -1.80 -32.24 -9.41
N LYS A 49 -1.63 -33.44 -8.84
CA LYS A 49 -1.55 -34.68 -9.62
C LYS A 49 -2.85 -34.88 -10.38
N LYS A 50 -2.75 -35.17 -11.67
CA LYS A 50 -3.92 -35.52 -12.46
C LYS A 50 -4.13 -37.02 -12.38
N GLU A 51 -5.27 -37.42 -11.85
CA GLU A 51 -5.74 -38.79 -11.91
C GLU A 51 -6.71 -38.96 -13.08
N ASP A 52 -6.71 -40.12 -13.73
CA ASP A 52 -7.78 -40.47 -14.66
C ASP A 52 -9.05 -40.89 -13.90
N LYS A 53 -10.13 -41.19 -14.62
CA LYS A 53 -11.42 -41.61 -14.02
C LYS A 53 -11.33 -42.91 -13.19
N SER A 54 -10.21 -43.63 -13.28
CA SER A 54 -9.93 -44.85 -12.51
C SER A 54 -8.99 -44.61 -11.31
N GLY A 55 -8.60 -43.36 -11.05
CA GLY A 55 -7.67 -43.01 -9.96
C GLY A 55 -6.19 -43.26 -10.30
N LYS A 56 -5.85 -43.55 -11.57
CA LYS A 56 -4.47 -43.82 -11.96
C LYS A 56 -3.71 -42.52 -12.15
N ASP A 57 -2.57 -42.39 -11.46
CA ASP A 57 -1.64 -41.27 -11.56
C ASP A 57 -1.15 -41.09 -13.01
N MET A 58 -1.54 -39.99 -13.64
CA MET A 58 -1.07 -39.59 -14.96
C MET A 58 0.17 -38.72 -14.82
N ARG A 59 1.32 -39.37 -14.57
CA ARG A 59 2.63 -38.82 -14.19
C ARG A 59 3.22 -37.71 -15.10
N GLU A 60 2.55 -37.35 -16.18
CA GLU A 60 3.00 -36.35 -17.17
C GLU A 60 2.13 -35.08 -17.24
N LYS A 61 1.02 -35.00 -16.49
CA LYS A 61 0.08 -33.87 -16.56
C LYS A 61 -0.22 -33.28 -15.19
N TRP A 62 0.69 -32.50 -14.63
CA TRP A 62 0.38 -31.66 -13.47
C TRP A 62 -0.53 -30.51 -13.89
N ILE A 63 -1.63 -30.31 -13.17
CA ILE A 63 -2.43 -29.09 -13.31
C ILE A 63 -1.89 -28.10 -12.29
N ILE A 64 -1.54 -26.89 -12.75
CA ILE A 64 -1.27 -25.77 -11.85
C ILE A 64 -2.62 -25.18 -11.47
N LYS A 65 -3.07 -25.42 -10.23
CA LYS A 65 -4.19 -24.67 -9.66
C LYS A 65 -3.62 -23.43 -8.98
N SER A 66 -3.91 -22.26 -9.52
CA SER A 66 -3.62 -21.00 -8.85
C SER A 66 -4.82 -20.58 -8.01
N GLU A 67 -4.58 -20.29 -6.74
CA GLU A 67 -5.57 -19.69 -5.85
C GLU A 67 -5.09 -18.29 -5.45
N TYR A 68 -5.95 -17.29 -5.64
CA TYR A 68 -5.66 -15.91 -5.28
C TYR A 68 -5.88 -15.64 -3.78
N GLY A 69 -5.34 -14.53 -3.27
CA GLY A 69 -5.52 -14.14 -1.86
C GLY A 69 -4.42 -14.63 -0.91
N TYR A 70 -3.22 -14.92 -1.43
CA TYR A 70 -2.07 -15.36 -0.64
C TYR A 70 -0.98 -14.29 -0.59
N MET A 71 -0.29 -14.20 0.53
CA MET A 71 0.73 -13.19 0.75
C MET A 71 2.02 -13.51 0.00
N PHE A 72 2.63 -12.48 -0.58
CA PHE A 72 3.97 -12.50 -1.15
C PHE A 72 4.75 -11.27 -0.65
N CYS A 73 5.98 -11.48 -0.19
CA CYS A 73 6.88 -10.41 0.19
C CYS A 73 7.72 -10.01 -1.02
N ASP A 74 7.38 -8.89 -1.65
CA ASP A 74 8.09 -8.41 -2.85
C ASP A 74 9.41 -7.73 -2.49
N SER A 75 9.44 -7.00 -1.39
CA SER A 75 10.65 -6.38 -0.87
C SER A 75 10.63 -6.38 0.66
N CYS A 76 11.77 -6.70 1.27
CA CYS A 76 12.03 -6.53 2.68
C CYS A 76 13.53 -6.42 2.92
N HIS A 77 13.99 -5.25 3.38
CA HIS A 77 15.40 -4.98 3.61
C HIS A 77 15.59 -4.03 4.80
N TYR A 78 16.77 -4.09 5.41
CA TYR A 78 17.20 -3.03 6.32
C TYR A 78 17.47 -1.74 5.54
N ILE A 79 17.18 -0.61 6.17
CA ILE A 79 17.46 0.72 5.64
C ILE A 79 18.72 1.22 6.35
N THR A 80 19.75 1.56 5.59
CA THR A 80 21.01 2.09 6.09
C THR A 80 21.21 3.53 5.60
N ASP A 81 22.07 4.28 6.30
CA ASP A 81 22.49 5.63 5.89
C ASP A 81 23.86 5.62 5.18
N ASP A 82 24.41 4.44 4.89
CA ASP A 82 25.67 4.32 4.15
C ASP A 82 25.39 4.41 2.64
N PRO A 83 25.78 5.51 1.96
CA PRO A 83 25.50 5.69 0.54
C PRO A 83 26.21 4.69 -0.37
N LYS A 84 27.12 3.86 0.17
CA LYS A 84 27.80 2.80 -0.58
C LYS A 84 27.00 1.50 -0.62
N ILE A 85 26.03 1.33 0.27
CA ILE A 85 25.23 0.11 0.38
C ILE A 85 23.99 0.26 -0.49
N ASN A 86 23.78 -0.67 -1.42
CA ASN A 86 22.51 -0.79 -2.11
C ASN A 86 21.57 -1.69 -1.29
N ASP A 87 20.84 -1.09 -0.35
CA ASP A 87 20.00 -1.84 0.61
C ASP A 87 19.04 -2.84 -0.05
N CYS A 88 18.44 -2.47 -1.19
CA CYS A 88 17.50 -3.33 -1.90
C CYS A 88 18.15 -4.56 -2.55
N MET A 89 19.48 -4.70 -2.47
CA MET A 89 20.25 -5.86 -2.92
C MET A 89 21.09 -6.47 -1.81
N GLU A 90 21.75 -5.64 -0.99
CA GLU A 90 22.77 -6.04 -0.02
C GLU A 90 22.22 -6.19 1.40
N SER A 91 21.11 -5.52 1.71
CA SER A 91 20.49 -5.49 3.05
C SER A 91 19.18 -6.28 3.13
N ARG A 92 18.93 -7.17 2.16
CA ARG A 92 17.70 -7.99 2.08
C ARG A 92 17.54 -8.89 3.30
N LEU A 93 16.32 -8.96 3.83
CA LEU A 93 15.94 -9.95 4.82
C LEU A 93 15.61 -11.30 4.13
N PRO A 94 15.80 -12.44 4.81
CA PRO A 94 15.59 -13.77 4.24
C PRO A 94 14.17 -14.04 3.71
N CYS A 95 13.20 -13.20 4.06
CA CYS A 95 11.82 -13.33 3.60
C CYS A 95 11.54 -12.65 2.26
N GLU A 96 12.40 -11.72 1.81
CA GLU A 96 12.24 -11.03 0.54
C GLU A 96 12.28 -12.04 -0.62
N ARG A 97 11.20 -12.08 -1.42
CA ARG A 97 11.07 -12.91 -2.63
C ARG A 97 11.38 -14.39 -2.40
N ASN A 98 11.24 -14.85 -1.16
CA ASN A 98 11.57 -16.22 -0.80
C ASN A 98 10.41 -17.16 -1.15
N LEU A 99 10.63 -18.03 -2.13
CA LEU A 99 9.65 -19.00 -2.61
C LEU A 99 9.46 -20.21 -1.68
N TYR A 100 10.35 -20.40 -0.71
CA TYR A 100 10.33 -21.52 0.24
C TYR A 100 9.58 -21.19 1.53
N ILE A 101 9.28 -19.91 1.80
CA ILE A 101 8.37 -19.54 2.88
C ILE A 101 6.98 -20.06 2.53
N GLU A 102 6.33 -20.70 3.50
CA GLU A 102 4.97 -21.17 3.34
C GLU A 102 4.03 -20.01 2.97
N LYS A 103 3.35 -20.15 1.84
CA LYS A 103 2.32 -19.19 1.43
C LYS A 103 1.10 -19.31 2.32
N VAL A 104 0.90 -18.27 3.13
CA VAL A 104 -0.28 -18.04 3.98
C VAL A 104 -1.25 -17.06 3.32
N LYS A 105 -2.50 -17.03 3.81
CA LYS A 105 -3.52 -16.10 3.32
C LYS A 105 -3.10 -14.65 3.60
N TYR A 106 -3.39 -13.77 2.65
CA TYR A 106 -3.14 -12.34 2.77
C TYR A 106 -4.19 -11.71 3.70
N THR A 107 -3.95 -11.81 5.01
CA THR A 107 -4.83 -11.27 6.05
C THR A 107 -4.05 -10.40 7.02
N LYS A 108 -4.72 -9.49 7.74
CA LYS A 108 -4.05 -8.62 8.73
C LYS A 108 -3.32 -9.41 9.81
N GLU A 109 -3.95 -10.48 10.31
CA GLU A 109 -3.34 -11.41 11.27
C GLU A 109 -2.05 -12.04 10.73
N ASN A 110 -2.07 -12.57 9.50
CA ASN A 110 -0.89 -13.19 8.90
C ASN A 110 0.19 -12.17 8.57
N ILE A 111 -0.18 -10.95 8.18
CA ILE A 111 0.76 -9.85 7.96
C ILE A 111 1.46 -9.49 9.27
N LEU A 112 0.71 -9.33 10.37
CA LEU A 112 1.25 -9.05 11.70
C LEU A 112 2.25 -10.14 12.13
N ASN A 113 1.84 -11.40 12.05
CA ASN A 113 2.67 -12.56 12.39
C ASN A 113 3.94 -12.60 11.54
N PHE A 114 3.82 -12.30 10.24
CA PHE A 114 4.95 -12.28 9.31
C PHE A 114 5.95 -11.17 9.65
N VAL A 115 5.48 -9.94 9.89
CA VAL A 115 6.34 -8.82 10.26
C VAL A 115 7.09 -9.12 11.57
N ASN A 116 6.36 -9.56 12.60
CA ASN A 116 6.97 -9.88 13.89
C ASN A 116 8.01 -11.00 13.79
N THR A 117 7.71 -12.05 13.01
CA THR A 117 8.61 -13.21 12.85
C THR A 117 9.83 -12.88 12.00
N TYR A 118 9.63 -12.36 10.79
CA TYR A 118 10.70 -12.24 9.81
C TYR A 118 11.50 -10.94 9.93
N CYS A 119 10.93 -9.90 10.54
CA CYS A 119 11.59 -8.60 10.70
C CYS A 119 12.07 -8.33 12.14
N ASN A 120 11.93 -9.30 13.05
CA ASN A 120 12.23 -9.16 14.48
C ASN A 120 11.49 -7.95 15.11
N ALA A 121 10.16 -7.91 14.95
CA ALA A 121 9.30 -6.84 15.47
C ALA A 121 8.39 -7.35 16.60
N ASP A 122 7.72 -6.42 17.28
CA ASP A 122 6.81 -6.71 18.39
C ASP A 122 5.52 -5.88 18.35
N PHE A 123 4.98 -5.69 17.15
CA PHE A 123 3.69 -5.02 16.99
C PHE A 123 2.54 -5.87 17.53
N GLU A 124 1.49 -5.20 18.00
CA GLU A 124 0.25 -5.82 18.49
C GLU A 124 -0.85 -5.78 17.42
N GLU A 125 -0.73 -4.88 16.45
CA GLU A 125 -1.74 -4.65 15.41
C GLU A 125 -1.09 -4.12 14.12
N VAL A 126 -1.69 -4.46 12.96
CA VAL A 126 -1.41 -3.80 11.69
C VAL A 126 -2.66 -3.11 11.16
N VAL A 127 -2.50 -1.89 10.66
CA VAL A 127 -3.60 -1.10 10.08
C VAL A 127 -3.20 -0.60 8.71
N VAL A 128 -4.00 -0.92 7.69
CA VAL A 128 -3.82 -0.37 6.34
C VAL A 128 -4.60 0.94 6.25
N LEU A 129 -3.87 2.03 6.06
CA LEU A 129 -4.47 3.36 6.04
C LEU A 129 -5.09 3.67 4.68
N HIS A 130 -6.23 4.36 4.74
CA HIS A 130 -6.82 5.00 3.55
C HIS A 130 -5.81 6.02 2.99
N ASN A 131 -5.75 6.19 1.66
CA ASN A 131 -4.81 7.12 1.02
C ASN A 131 -4.92 8.58 1.53
N LEU A 132 -6.11 8.99 1.98
CA LEU A 132 -6.40 10.30 2.59
C LEU A 132 -5.99 10.43 4.08
N ALA A 133 -5.44 9.39 4.69
CA ALA A 133 -4.79 9.52 6.00
C ALA A 133 -3.51 10.37 5.90
N GLY A 134 -2.86 10.37 4.73
CA GLY A 134 -1.63 11.12 4.47
C GLY A 134 -0.35 10.35 4.76
N TYR A 135 -0.44 9.10 5.18
CA TYR A 135 0.74 8.25 5.28
C TYR A 135 1.21 7.82 3.87
N ARG A 136 2.49 8.06 3.61
CA ARG A 136 3.25 7.61 2.44
C ARG A 136 4.55 7.05 2.97
N VAL A 137 4.95 5.84 2.57
CA VAL A 137 6.20 5.27 3.08
C VAL A 137 7.42 6.04 2.57
N PHE A 138 7.36 6.55 1.36
CA PHE A 138 8.42 7.34 0.76
C PHE A 138 8.14 8.82 0.99
N SER A 139 9.14 9.52 1.50
CA SER A 139 9.14 10.98 1.55
C SER A 139 9.44 11.55 0.15
N ASP A 140 9.04 12.80 -0.08
CA ASP A 140 9.43 13.55 -1.27
C ASP A 140 10.87 14.12 -1.18
N CYS A 141 11.67 13.66 -0.22
CA CYS A 141 13.02 14.18 -0.04
C CYS A 141 13.97 13.72 -1.17
N GLN A 142 14.97 14.56 -1.48
CA GLN A 142 15.95 14.24 -2.52
C GLN A 142 17.03 13.24 -2.05
N LYS A 143 17.10 12.90 -0.76
CA LYS A 143 18.12 12.01 -0.16
C LYS A 143 17.76 10.53 -0.32
N LYS A 144 17.63 10.09 -1.57
CA LYS A 144 17.34 8.68 -1.90
C LYS A 144 18.39 7.74 -1.31
N GLY A 145 17.98 6.55 -0.90
CA GLY A 145 18.88 5.52 -0.35
C GLY A 145 19.39 5.82 1.06
N THR A 146 18.63 6.58 1.85
CA THR A 146 18.92 6.85 3.26
C THR A 146 17.65 6.70 4.08
N SER A 147 17.77 6.58 5.40
CA SER A 147 16.65 6.58 6.35
C SER A 147 15.72 7.78 6.17
N ALA A 148 16.27 8.96 5.83
CA ALA A 148 15.52 10.18 5.56
C ALA A 148 14.59 10.09 4.33
N ALA A 149 14.80 9.11 3.44
CA ALA A 149 13.91 8.85 2.31
C ALA A 149 12.59 8.21 2.73
N TYR A 150 12.50 7.69 3.95
CA TYR A 150 11.38 6.91 4.44
C TYR A 150 10.61 7.64 5.55
N ARG A 151 9.32 7.37 5.62
CA ARG A 151 8.45 7.72 6.73
C ARG A 151 8.04 6.45 7.44
N TYR A 152 8.13 6.48 8.76
CA TYR A 152 8.01 5.31 9.60
C TYR A 152 6.55 5.12 10.04
N GLY A 153 5.97 3.97 9.71
CA GLY A 153 4.57 3.63 9.98
C GLY A 153 4.31 3.26 11.44
N ASP A 154 5.35 2.93 12.20
CA ASP A 154 5.31 2.81 13.67
C ASP A 154 5.35 4.17 14.39
N GLU A 155 5.73 5.24 13.68
CA GLU A 155 5.83 6.61 14.20
C GLU A 155 4.73 7.53 13.65
N PHE A 156 3.88 7.04 12.73
CA PHE A 156 2.90 7.87 12.04
C PHE A 156 1.77 8.33 12.99
N PRO A 157 1.56 9.65 13.17
CA PRO A 157 0.53 10.18 14.06
C PRO A 157 -0.84 10.11 13.39
N TYR A 158 -1.45 8.92 13.38
CA TYR A 158 -2.72 8.69 12.69
C TYR A 158 -3.88 9.44 13.37
N ASP A 159 -4.54 10.30 12.59
CA ASP A 159 -5.78 10.98 12.96
C ASP A 159 -6.97 10.39 12.18
N ALA A 160 -7.75 9.54 12.85
CA ALA A 160 -8.92 8.90 12.27
C ALA A 160 -10.06 9.88 11.97
N GLU A 161 -10.24 10.92 12.80
CA GLU A 161 -11.31 11.90 12.63
C GLU A 161 -11.04 12.78 11.41
N LEU A 162 -9.81 13.29 11.30
CA LEU A 162 -9.38 14.07 10.14
C LEU A 162 -9.45 13.24 8.85
N THR A 163 -9.04 11.96 8.91
CA THR A 163 -9.15 11.05 7.77
C THR A 163 -10.62 10.89 7.34
N LEU A 164 -11.55 10.76 8.28
CA LEU A 164 -12.98 10.67 7.99
C LEU A 164 -13.52 11.97 7.40
N LYS A 165 -13.15 13.15 7.94
CA LYS A 165 -13.53 14.46 7.40
C LYS A 165 -13.05 14.62 5.95
N ARG A 166 -11.78 14.28 5.67
CA ARG A 166 -11.21 14.31 4.32
C ARG A 166 -11.99 13.41 3.36
N ARG A 167 -12.32 12.18 3.77
CA ARG A 167 -13.11 11.25 2.95
C ARG A 167 -14.47 11.80 2.59
N LYS A 168 -15.20 12.35 3.57
CA LYS A 168 -16.52 12.97 3.34
C LYS A 168 -16.39 14.16 2.38
N LYS A 169 -15.43 15.05 2.62
CA LYS A 169 -15.19 16.22 1.78
C LYS A 169 -14.86 15.86 0.33
N VAL A 170 -14.05 14.82 0.13
CA VAL A 170 -13.74 14.29 -1.21
C VAL A 170 -15.01 13.79 -1.90
N GLU A 171 -15.84 13.00 -1.23
CA GLU A 171 -17.08 12.49 -1.85
C GLU A 171 -18.10 13.59 -2.16
N GLU A 172 -18.16 14.65 -1.36
CA GLU A 172 -18.94 15.86 -1.66
C GLU A 172 -18.41 16.56 -2.92
N MET A 173 -17.12 16.87 -2.95
CA MET A 173 -16.49 17.58 -4.08
C MET A 173 -16.56 16.80 -5.39
N LYS A 174 -16.47 15.47 -5.34
CA LYS A 174 -16.66 14.63 -6.54
C LYS A 174 -18.04 14.86 -7.17
N LYS A 175 -19.09 14.95 -6.36
CA LYS A 175 -20.44 15.21 -6.85
C LYS A 175 -20.56 16.62 -7.42
N GLU A 176 -20.08 17.62 -6.65
CA GLU A 176 -20.06 19.02 -7.08
C GLU A 176 -19.35 19.20 -8.43
N PHE A 177 -18.19 18.56 -8.62
CA PHE A 177 -17.45 18.65 -9.87
C PHE A 177 -18.06 17.87 -11.03
N CYS A 178 -18.77 16.77 -10.77
CA CYS A 178 -19.55 16.10 -11.80
C CYS A 178 -20.65 17.02 -12.34
N GLU A 179 -21.36 17.71 -11.44
CA GLU A 179 -22.42 18.66 -11.79
C GLU A 179 -21.85 19.90 -12.49
N LEU A 180 -20.83 20.53 -11.90
CA LEU A 180 -20.24 21.78 -12.38
C LEU A 180 -19.63 21.66 -13.79
N PHE A 181 -18.97 20.53 -14.07
CA PHE A 181 -18.31 20.31 -15.37
C PHE A 181 -19.13 19.42 -16.31
N HIS A 182 -20.40 19.16 -15.98
CA HIS A 182 -21.33 18.34 -16.77
C HIS A 182 -20.72 17.00 -17.22
N GLN A 183 -20.02 16.32 -16.30
CA GLN A 183 -19.30 15.08 -16.56
C GLN A 183 -19.96 13.90 -15.86
N GLN A 184 -20.01 12.74 -16.53
CA GLN A 184 -20.62 11.52 -15.98
C GLN A 184 -19.79 10.88 -14.85
N ARG A 185 -18.49 11.16 -14.81
CA ARG A 185 -17.55 10.59 -13.85
C ARG A 185 -16.63 11.68 -13.31
N ASP A 186 -16.22 11.50 -12.07
CA ASP A 186 -15.22 12.34 -11.45
C ASP A 186 -13.89 12.22 -12.21
N ASN A 187 -13.32 13.37 -12.58
CA ASN A 187 -12.01 13.49 -13.20
C ASN A 187 -11.03 14.24 -12.30
N THR A 188 -11.28 14.29 -11.00
CA THR A 188 -10.37 14.92 -10.05
C THR A 188 -9.44 13.90 -9.39
N SER A 189 -8.28 14.37 -8.96
CA SER A 189 -7.31 13.59 -8.20
C SER A 189 -7.13 14.24 -6.84
N TYR A 190 -7.18 13.45 -5.78
CA TYR A 190 -7.02 13.92 -4.40
C TYR A 190 -5.83 13.24 -3.75
N TRP A 191 -5.04 14.01 -3.01
CA TRP A 191 -3.95 13.48 -2.19
C TRP A 191 -3.72 14.38 -0.98
N VAL A 192 -3.07 13.82 0.05
CA VAL A 192 -2.60 14.59 1.19
C VAL A 192 -1.09 14.76 1.03
N ASP A 193 -0.61 15.98 1.14
CA ASP A 193 0.81 16.28 1.04
C ASP A 193 1.54 16.13 2.38
N ASP A 194 2.83 16.46 2.35
CA ASP A 194 3.74 16.35 3.47
C ASP A 194 3.41 17.29 4.64
N LEU A 195 2.61 18.34 4.40
CA LEU A 195 2.11 19.27 5.40
C LEU A 195 0.74 18.84 5.94
N GLY A 196 0.20 17.70 5.49
CA GLY A 196 -1.12 17.23 5.87
C GLY A 196 -2.26 17.97 5.16
N GLN A 197 -1.98 18.69 4.07
CA GLN A 197 -3.01 19.44 3.35
C GLN A 197 -3.67 18.58 2.29
N LEU A 198 -5.01 18.64 2.22
CA LEU A 198 -5.78 17.96 1.19
C LEU A 198 -5.66 18.76 -0.11
N ASN A 199 -4.98 18.19 -1.09
CA ASN A 199 -4.81 18.77 -2.41
C ASN A 199 -5.81 18.14 -3.38
N VAL A 200 -6.32 18.95 -4.29
CA VAL A 200 -7.15 18.48 -5.42
C VAL A 200 -6.58 18.98 -6.74
N LYS A 201 -6.59 18.12 -7.76
CA LYS A 201 -6.30 18.46 -9.14
C LYS A 201 -7.46 18.09 -10.04
N ILE A 202 -7.97 19.05 -10.80
CA ILE A 202 -9.03 18.86 -11.79
C ILE A 202 -8.42 18.47 -13.13
N ASN A 203 -8.78 17.28 -13.65
CA ASN A 203 -8.31 16.78 -14.95
C ASN A 203 -9.42 16.86 -16.00
N THR A 204 -9.89 18.09 -16.31
CA THR A 204 -10.86 18.35 -17.38
C THR A 204 -10.28 19.27 -18.47
N TYR A 205 -11.01 19.49 -19.56
CA TYR A 205 -10.59 20.38 -20.65
C TYR A 205 -10.72 21.85 -20.25
N GLN A 206 -9.90 22.73 -20.86
CA GLN A 206 -9.96 24.17 -20.57
C GLN A 206 -11.34 24.76 -20.91
N THR A 207 -11.94 24.31 -22.01
CA THR A 207 -13.30 24.70 -22.42
C THR A 207 -14.37 24.40 -21.36
N ALA A 208 -14.23 23.32 -20.61
CA ALA A 208 -15.16 22.99 -19.51
C ALA A 208 -14.94 23.89 -18.29
N LEU A 209 -13.69 24.29 -17.99
CA LEU A 209 -13.39 25.26 -16.95
C LEU A 209 -13.96 26.64 -17.31
N ASP A 210 -13.78 27.06 -18.56
CA ASP A 210 -14.25 28.35 -19.07
C ASP A 210 -15.79 28.40 -19.06
N ALA A 211 -16.45 27.34 -19.52
CA ALA A 211 -17.93 27.23 -19.49
C ALA A 211 -18.49 27.28 -18.06
N ALA A 212 -17.76 26.77 -17.08
CA ALA A 212 -18.12 26.83 -15.67
C ALA A 212 -17.70 28.14 -14.97
N ASN A 213 -17.11 29.09 -15.70
CA ASN A 213 -16.50 30.32 -15.15
C ASN A 213 -15.52 30.03 -13.99
N TRP A 214 -14.74 28.96 -14.09
CA TRP A 214 -13.86 28.50 -13.01
C TRP A 214 -12.54 29.27 -12.97
N THR A 215 -12.29 30.00 -11.88
CA THR A 215 -11.12 30.89 -11.74
C THR A 215 -10.05 30.40 -10.76
N LYS A 216 -10.32 29.36 -9.97
CA LYS A 216 -9.39 28.88 -8.91
C LYS A 216 -8.20 28.08 -9.43
N GLY A 217 -8.05 27.97 -10.75
CA GLY A 217 -7.04 27.12 -11.38
C GLY A 217 -7.33 25.62 -11.21
N ARG A 218 -6.44 24.78 -11.75
CA ARG A 218 -6.64 23.32 -11.79
C ARG A 218 -6.20 22.61 -10.52
N HIS A 219 -5.30 23.20 -9.75
CA HIS A 219 -4.75 22.64 -8.52
C HIS A 219 -4.90 23.65 -7.40
N PHE A 220 -5.51 23.22 -6.30
CA PHE A 220 -5.68 24.02 -5.11
C PHE A 220 -5.80 23.14 -3.86
N ILE A 221 -5.66 23.77 -2.69
CA ILE A 221 -5.80 23.13 -1.38
C ILE A 221 -7.26 23.24 -0.92
N VAL A 222 -7.75 22.17 -0.32
CA VAL A 222 -9.10 22.04 0.23
C VAL A 222 -9.02 22.14 1.76
N GLU A 223 -9.82 23.04 2.33
CA GLU A 223 -10.04 23.10 3.77
C GLU A 223 -11.01 21.99 4.21
N VAL A 224 -10.67 21.33 5.33
CA VAL A 224 -11.34 20.13 5.86
C VAL A 224 -11.63 20.28 7.34
#